data_AF-G5QD64-F1
#
_entry.id   AF-G5QD64-F1
#
_cell.length_a   1.000
_cell.length_b   1.000
_cell.length_c   1.000
_cell.angle_alpha   90.00
_cell.angle_beta   90.00
_cell.angle_gamma   90.00
#
_symmetry.space_group_name_H-M   'P 1'
#
loop_
_entity.id
_entity.type
_entity.pdbx_description
1 polymer ?
#
loop_
_entity_poly.entity_id
_entity_poly.type
_entity_poly.pdbx_seq_one_letter_code
_entity_poly.pdbx_strand_id
1 'polypeptide(L)'
;FIDTDKEGEKVQWRGELDQDDNTLAPTQPPENELYQASWPNYPLPANRHQSFNEQGRPPAHLEYQTARAALEGQFPDEDRRWRKLLDYYFNCIRDCDTHLDRILNELDALKLTDKTIVVFTADHGELGGSHQMHGKGASVYKEQIHVPMIISHPAYPGNKKCQALTCHLDIAPTLVGLTGLPEEKQHQALGNRKGVNFSGLL
;
A
#
# COMPACT_ATOMS: atom_id res chain seq x y z
N PHE A 1 4.93 -13.24 1.34
CA PHE A 1 5.89 -12.17 1.70
C PHE A 1 7.23 -12.50 1.07
N ILE A 2 8.12 -11.52 0.89
CA ILE A 2 9.41 -11.74 0.21
C ILE A 2 10.39 -12.50 1.11
N ASP A 3 11.14 -13.42 0.52
CA ASP A 3 12.25 -14.08 1.21
C ASP A 3 13.43 -13.12 1.33
N THR A 4 13.91 -12.91 2.54
CA THR A 4 15.08 -12.08 2.87
C THR A 4 16.23 -12.88 3.49
N ASP A 5 16.06 -14.20 3.59
CA ASP A 5 17.12 -15.10 3.98
C ASP A 5 18.22 -15.15 2.93
N LYS A 6 19.46 -15.34 3.40
CA LYS A 6 20.58 -15.76 2.56
C LYS A 6 20.44 -17.24 2.25
N GLU A 7 21.18 -17.68 1.24
CA GLU A 7 21.33 -19.10 0.95
C GLU A 7 21.77 -19.86 2.22
N GLY A 8 20.98 -20.86 2.61
CA GLY A 8 21.21 -21.67 3.80
C GLY A 8 20.60 -21.13 5.10
N GLU A 9 20.12 -19.88 5.13
CA GLU A 9 19.32 -19.36 6.25
C GLU A 9 17.88 -19.89 6.20
N LYS A 10 17.25 -20.02 7.37
CA LYS A 10 15.84 -20.43 7.55
C LYS A 10 15.20 -19.64 8.69
N VAL A 11 15.40 -18.32 8.67
CA VAL A 11 14.86 -17.39 9.68
C VAL A 11 13.42 -17.02 9.34
N GLN A 12 13.16 -16.75 8.05
CA GLN A 12 11.84 -16.89 7.47
C GLN A 12 11.61 -18.40 7.23
N TRP A 13 10.47 -18.88 6.75
CA TRP A 13 10.22 -20.33 6.48
C TRP A 13 9.77 -21.21 7.64
N ARG A 14 10.02 -20.87 8.92
CA ARG A 14 9.49 -21.67 10.03
C ARG A 14 9.15 -20.81 11.23
N GLY A 15 7.85 -20.64 11.50
CA GLY A 15 7.41 -20.08 12.77
C GLY A 15 7.88 -20.94 13.93
N GLU A 16 8.25 -20.34 15.07
CA GLU A 16 8.69 -21.09 16.27
C GLU A 16 7.63 -22.09 16.77
N LEU A 17 6.37 -21.87 16.39
CA LEU A 17 5.21 -22.70 16.75
C LEU A 17 4.86 -23.74 15.67
N ASP A 18 5.55 -23.76 14.53
CA ASP A 18 5.21 -24.61 13.39
C ASP A 18 6.01 -25.92 13.38
N GLN A 19 5.41 -26.94 14.01
CA GLN A 19 5.95 -28.30 14.04
C GLN A 19 5.63 -29.10 12.77
N ASP A 20 4.62 -28.68 12.00
CA ASP A 20 3.97 -29.46 10.94
C ASP A 20 4.08 -28.83 9.53
N ASP A 21 4.95 -27.83 9.36
CA ASP A 21 5.22 -27.15 8.08
C ASP A 21 3.99 -26.42 7.48
N ASN A 22 3.18 -25.81 8.36
CA ASN A 22 2.01 -24.99 7.99
C ASN A 22 2.35 -23.50 7.80
N THR A 23 3.62 -23.09 7.98
CA THR A 23 4.08 -21.71 7.78
C THR A 23 3.89 -21.33 6.31
N LEU A 24 3.47 -20.09 6.06
CA LEU A 24 3.43 -19.56 4.70
C LEU A 24 4.87 -19.46 4.15
N ALA A 25 5.12 -20.10 3.02
CA ALA A 25 6.41 -20.01 2.36
C ALA A 25 6.64 -18.59 1.81
N PRO A 26 7.80 -17.96 2.09
CA PRO A 26 8.16 -16.73 1.40
C PRO A 26 8.39 -16.99 -0.08
N THR A 27 8.23 -15.93 -0.87
CA THR A 27 8.45 -15.96 -2.32
C THR A 27 9.73 -15.23 -2.68
N GLN A 28 10.40 -15.63 -3.76
CA GLN A 28 11.44 -14.80 -4.37
C GLN A 28 10.79 -13.74 -5.28
N PRO A 29 11.48 -12.63 -5.60
CA PRO A 29 11.06 -11.76 -6.69
C PRO A 29 10.88 -12.56 -8.00
N PRO A 30 9.97 -12.15 -8.90
CA PRO A 30 9.88 -12.71 -10.23
C PRO A 30 11.23 -12.67 -10.97
N GLU A 31 11.50 -13.70 -11.78
CA GLU A 31 12.67 -13.75 -12.68
C GLU A 31 12.48 -12.78 -13.85
N ASN A 32 12.65 -11.49 -13.57
CA ASN A 32 12.46 -10.41 -14.52
C ASN A 32 13.48 -9.29 -14.26
N GLU A 33 14.01 -8.68 -15.32
CA GLU A 33 14.99 -7.58 -15.26
C GLU A 33 14.49 -6.40 -14.43
N LEU A 34 13.18 -6.12 -14.47
CA LEU A 34 12.56 -5.05 -13.69
C LEU A 34 12.85 -5.22 -12.19
N TYR A 35 12.82 -6.45 -11.68
CA TYR A 35 13.03 -6.78 -10.27
C TYR A 35 14.51 -6.83 -9.84
N GLN A 36 15.45 -6.48 -10.74
CA GLN A 36 16.88 -6.41 -10.43
C GLN A 36 17.35 -5.02 -9.97
N ALA A 37 16.49 -4.00 -10.03
CA ALA A 37 16.87 -2.67 -9.55
C ALA A 37 16.93 -2.62 -8.03
N SER A 38 17.84 -1.80 -7.51
CA SER A 38 18.03 -1.60 -6.06
C SER A 38 18.24 -0.12 -5.73
N TRP A 39 17.92 0.25 -4.49
CA TRP A 39 18.02 1.61 -3.98
C TRP A 39 18.89 1.67 -2.72
N PRO A 40 20.21 1.43 -2.82
CA PRO A 40 21.10 1.34 -1.66
C PRO A 40 21.18 2.65 -0.84
N ASN A 41 20.89 3.79 -1.47
CA ASN A 41 20.93 5.10 -0.82
C ASN A 41 19.56 5.54 -0.26
N TYR A 42 18.49 4.76 -0.46
CA TYR A 42 17.21 5.07 0.16
C TYR A 42 17.32 4.88 1.67
N PRO A 43 16.94 5.88 2.49
CA PRO A 43 17.10 5.80 3.93
C PRO A 43 16.12 4.78 4.51
N LEU A 44 16.64 3.88 5.36
CA LEU A 44 15.78 3.02 6.16
C LEU A 44 15.07 3.85 7.24
N PRO A 45 13.83 3.49 7.64
CA PRO A 45 13.09 4.21 8.67
C PRO A 45 13.88 4.31 9.97
N ALA A 46 14.10 5.54 10.46
CA ALA A 46 14.92 5.78 11.65
C ALA A 46 14.33 5.16 12.93
N ASN A 47 13.00 5.01 12.97
CA ASN A 47 12.27 4.46 14.12
C ASN A 47 12.20 2.91 14.13
N ARG A 48 12.83 2.22 13.17
CA ARG A 48 12.82 0.75 13.12
C ARG A 48 13.54 0.07 14.26
N HIS A 49 14.44 0.78 14.92
CA HIS A 49 15.24 0.26 16.03
C HIS A 49 14.55 0.38 17.39
N GLN A 50 13.36 0.99 17.44
CA GLN A 50 12.59 1.06 18.67
C GLN A 50 12.29 -0.36 19.14
N SER A 51 12.58 -0.69 20.40
CA SER A 51 12.28 -2.03 20.93
C SER A 51 10.77 -2.23 21.05
N PHE A 52 10.28 -3.44 20.81
CA PHE A 52 8.87 -3.79 21.05
C PHE A 52 8.46 -3.68 22.52
N ASN A 53 9.41 -3.81 23.44
CA ASN A 53 9.21 -3.72 24.89
C ASN A 53 9.54 -2.34 25.48
N GLU A 54 9.80 -1.35 24.63
CA GLU A 54 10.13 0.00 25.09
C GLU A 54 8.95 0.65 25.82
N GLN A 55 9.25 1.38 26.90
CA GLN A 55 8.22 2.07 27.68
C GLN A 55 7.44 3.06 26.78
N GLY A 56 6.12 2.95 26.78
CA GLY A 56 5.23 3.79 25.96
C GLY A 56 4.89 3.20 24.60
N ARG A 57 5.53 2.11 24.18
CA ARG A 57 5.12 1.38 22.99
C ARG A 57 3.91 0.48 23.30
N PRO A 58 2.86 0.48 22.47
CA PRO A 58 1.72 -0.42 22.66
C PRO A 58 2.15 -1.91 22.65
N PRO A 59 1.81 -2.70 23.69
CA PRO A 59 2.11 -4.14 23.74
C PRO A 59 1.55 -4.93 22.56
N ALA A 60 0.41 -4.47 22.00
CA ALA A 60 -0.21 -5.06 20.83
C ALA A 60 0.72 -5.13 19.61
N HIS A 61 1.73 -4.26 19.50
CA HIS A 61 2.73 -4.37 18.42
C HIS A 61 3.58 -5.64 18.55
N LEU A 62 4.00 -5.98 19.77
CA LEU A 62 4.75 -7.22 20.01
C LEU A 62 3.85 -8.43 19.74
N GLU A 63 2.63 -8.43 20.29
CA GLU A 63 1.68 -9.52 20.09
C GLU A 63 1.39 -9.76 18.60
N TYR A 64 1.17 -8.69 17.84
CA TYR A 64 0.96 -8.76 16.41
C TYR A 64 2.18 -9.34 15.67
N GLN A 65 3.39 -8.90 16.01
CA GLN A 65 4.60 -9.40 15.37
C GLN A 65 4.92 -10.85 15.75
N THR A 66 4.65 -11.26 16.98
CA THR A 66 4.75 -12.67 17.40
C THR A 66 3.75 -13.54 16.64
N ALA A 67 2.49 -13.10 16.51
CA ALA A 67 1.48 -13.81 15.74
C ALA A 67 1.86 -13.93 14.26
N ARG A 68 2.43 -12.88 13.68
CA ARG A 68 2.96 -12.93 12.31
C ARG A 68 4.16 -13.84 12.18
N ALA A 69 5.09 -13.79 13.13
CA ALA A 69 6.26 -14.66 13.09
C ALA A 69 5.89 -16.14 13.18
N ALA A 70 4.79 -16.47 13.87
CA ALA A 70 4.25 -17.83 13.86
C ALA A 70 3.73 -18.28 12.47
N LEU A 71 3.31 -17.34 11.62
CA LEU A 71 2.77 -17.62 10.27
C LEU A 71 3.78 -17.45 9.14
N GLU A 72 4.76 -16.54 9.30
CA GLU A 72 5.68 -16.10 8.24
C GLU A 72 7.16 -16.36 8.59
N GLY A 73 7.45 -16.82 9.81
CA GLY A 73 8.80 -16.83 10.37
C GLY A 73 9.25 -15.46 10.88
N GLN A 74 10.41 -15.43 11.53
CA GLN A 74 10.92 -14.21 12.14
C GLN A 74 11.39 -13.21 11.07
N PHE A 75 11.24 -11.91 11.35
CA PHE A 75 11.83 -10.84 10.54
C PHE A 75 12.76 -9.98 11.40
N PRO A 76 14.03 -10.38 11.57
CA PRO A 76 14.98 -9.63 12.37
C PRO A 76 15.25 -8.23 11.83
N ASP A 77 15.54 -7.29 12.73
CA ASP A 77 15.91 -5.91 12.37
C ASP A 77 17.34 -5.83 11.83
N GLU A 78 17.50 -6.26 10.58
CA GLU A 78 18.77 -6.25 9.86
C GLU A 78 18.64 -5.42 8.58
N ASP A 79 19.55 -4.47 8.36
CA ASP A 79 19.53 -3.56 7.20
C ASP A 79 19.35 -4.28 5.86
N ARG A 80 20.03 -5.41 5.68
CA ARG A 80 19.95 -6.20 4.44
C ARG A 80 18.53 -6.67 4.14
N ARG A 81 17.76 -7.03 5.18
CA ARG A 81 16.41 -7.60 5.04
C ARG A 81 15.43 -6.52 4.67
N TRP A 82 15.50 -5.39 5.36
CA TRP A 82 14.71 -4.19 5.04
C TRP A 82 15.02 -3.65 3.65
N ARG A 83 16.30 -3.64 3.25
CA ARG A 83 16.69 -3.22 1.89
C ARG A 83 16.12 -4.15 0.83
N LYS A 84 16.24 -5.47 1.01
CA LYS A 84 15.64 -6.43 0.06
C LYS A 84 14.12 -6.30 -0.01
N LEU A 85 13.45 -6.06 1.12
CA LEU A 85 12.01 -5.77 1.14
C LEU A 85 11.66 -4.50 0.36
N LEU A 86 12.38 -3.39 0.59
CA LEU A 86 12.13 -2.13 -0.08
C LEU A 86 12.45 -2.18 -1.58
N ASP A 87 13.56 -2.82 -1.96
CA ASP A 87 13.91 -3.04 -3.37
C ASP A 87 12.81 -3.84 -4.08
N TYR A 88 12.32 -4.92 -3.46
CA TYR A 88 11.19 -5.68 -3.97
C TYR A 88 9.93 -4.81 -4.08
N TYR A 89 9.57 -4.06 -3.03
CA TYR A 89 8.39 -3.21 -3.00
C TYR A 89 8.43 -2.11 -4.08
N PHE A 90 9.56 -1.43 -4.24
CA PHE A 90 9.73 -0.40 -5.28
C PHE A 90 9.69 -0.99 -6.68
N ASN A 91 10.20 -2.21 -6.87
CA ASN A 91 10.05 -2.91 -8.15
C ASN A 91 8.58 -3.30 -8.40
N CYS A 92 7.82 -3.76 -7.41
CA CYS A 92 6.38 -3.96 -7.58
C CYS A 92 5.66 -2.66 -7.99
N ILE A 93 6.04 -1.51 -7.41
CA ILE A 93 5.47 -0.22 -7.82
C ILE A 93 5.77 0.07 -9.30
N ARG A 94 7.02 -0.12 -9.74
CA ARG A 94 7.43 0.09 -11.16
C ARG A 94 6.72 -0.86 -12.12
N ASP A 95 6.49 -2.09 -11.68
CA ASP A 95 5.74 -3.10 -12.44
C ASP A 95 4.27 -2.66 -12.59
N CYS A 96 3.62 -2.28 -11.49
CA CYS A 96 2.26 -1.72 -11.50
C CYS A 96 2.16 -0.46 -12.39
N ASP A 97 3.16 0.43 -12.35
CA ASP A 97 3.22 1.64 -13.16
C ASP A 97 3.27 1.31 -14.66
N THR A 98 4.07 0.31 -15.05
CA THR A 98 4.12 -0.18 -16.44
C THR A 98 2.75 -0.71 -16.92
N HIS A 99 1.99 -1.35 -16.03
CA HIS A 99 0.63 -1.80 -16.34
C HIS A 99 -0.37 -0.65 -16.40
N LEU A 100 -0.23 0.37 -15.54
CA LEU A 100 -1.05 1.58 -15.60
C LEU A 100 -0.83 2.32 -16.91
N ASP A 101 0.42 2.49 -17.34
CA ASP A 101 0.78 3.09 -18.62
C ASP A 101 0.09 2.41 -19.80
N ARG A 102 0.02 1.07 -19.79
CA ARG A 102 -0.69 0.31 -20.84
C ARG A 102 -2.17 0.66 -20.89
N ILE A 103 -2.83 0.76 -19.74
CA ILE A 103 -4.25 1.11 -19.66
C ILE A 103 -4.49 2.55 -20.14
N LEU A 104 -3.65 3.49 -19.71
CA LEU A 104 -3.78 4.90 -20.08
C LEU A 104 -3.49 5.13 -21.57
N ASN A 105 -2.45 4.49 -22.12
CA ASN A 105 -2.13 4.55 -23.55
C ASN A 105 -3.27 3.98 -24.42
N GLU A 106 -3.93 2.90 -23.97
CA GLU A 106 -5.08 2.36 -24.69
C GLU A 106 -6.29 3.30 -24.62
N LEU A 107 -6.51 3.96 -23.48
CA LEU A 107 -7.55 4.99 -23.35
C LEU A 107 -7.35 6.14 -24.35
N ASP A 108 -6.09 6.58 -24.54
CA ASP A 108 -5.71 7.58 -25.54
C ASP A 108 -5.89 7.07 -26.97
N ALA A 109 -5.44 5.85 -27.26
CA ALA A 109 -5.56 5.24 -28.59
C ALA A 109 -7.02 5.10 -29.04
N LEU A 110 -7.91 4.78 -28.10
CA LEU A 110 -9.36 4.71 -28.30
C LEU A 110 -10.05 6.08 -28.32
N LYS A 111 -9.32 7.17 -28.09
CA LYS A 111 -9.84 8.56 -28.00
C LYS A 111 -10.93 8.69 -26.92
N LEU A 112 -10.74 7.98 -25.80
CA LEU A 112 -11.67 7.97 -24.66
C LEU A 112 -11.20 8.85 -23.50
N THR A 113 -9.96 9.34 -23.53
CA THR A 113 -9.36 10.15 -22.47
C THR A 113 -10.20 11.38 -22.13
N ASP A 114 -10.64 12.15 -23.13
CA ASP A 114 -11.47 13.34 -22.91
C ASP A 114 -12.89 13.05 -22.40
N LYS A 115 -13.26 11.76 -22.28
CA LYS A 115 -14.60 11.29 -21.86
C LYS A 115 -14.54 10.40 -20.62
N THR A 116 -13.37 10.24 -20.01
CA THR A 116 -13.14 9.29 -18.93
C THR A 116 -12.54 9.99 -17.74
N ILE A 117 -13.13 9.76 -16.56
CA ILE A 117 -12.56 10.17 -15.29
C ILE A 117 -11.67 9.04 -14.80
N VAL A 118 -10.41 9.32 -14.50
CA VAL A 118 -9.47 8.35 -13.95
C VAL A 118 -9.30 8.63 -12.46
N VAL A 119 -9.57 7.62 -11.63
CA VAL A 119 -9.34 7.67 -10.18
C VAL A 119 -8.29 6.63 -9.82
N PHE A 120 -7.20 7.06 -9.20
CA PHE A 120 -6.12 6.20 -8.73
C PHE A 120 -5.98 6.29 -7.21
N THR A 121 -5.98 5.14 -6.54
CA THR A 121 -5.84 5.02 -5.09
C THR A 121 -5.29 3.63 -4.72
N ALA A 122 -5.02 3.41 -3.43
CA ALA A 122 -4.66 2.11 -2.87
C ALA A 122 -5.62 1.79 -1.71
N ASP A 123 -5.83 0.52 -1.37
CA ASP A 123 -6.68 0.09 -0.26
C ASP A 123 -6.03 0.31 1.12
N HIS A 124 -4.70 0.23 1.16
CA HIS A 124 -3.85 0.59 2.28
C HIS A 124 -2.41 0.86 1.80
N GLY A 125 -1.55 1.29 2.73
CA GLY A 125 -0.12 1.49 2.52
C GLY A 125 0.74 0.34 3.06
N GLU A 126 2.02 0.61 3.27
CA GLU A 126 3.05 -0.37 3.64
C GLU A 126 3.96 0.25 4.71
N LEU A 127 4.16 -0.45 5.83
CA LEU A 127 5.04 0.04 6.91
C LEU A 127 6.51 0.15 6.49
N GLY A 128 6.98 -0.74 5.61
CA GLY A 128 8.30 -0.66 4.98
C GLY A 128 9.48 -0.67 5.96
N GLY A 129 9.31 -1.26 7.16
CA GLY A 129 10.29 -1.26 8.24
C GLY A 129 10.05 -0.19 9.31
N SER A 130 9.12 0.74 9.09
CA SER A 130 8.75 1.74 10.10
C SER A 130 8.25 1.05 11.35
N HIS A 131 8.72 1.52 12.50
CA HIS A 131 8.43 0.90 13.80
C HIS A 131 8.83 -0.58 13.87
N GLN A 132 9.86 -1.04 13.14
CA GLN A 132 10.30 -2.45 13.12
C GLN A 132 9.25 -3.42 12.55
N MET A 133 8.30 -2.91 11.77
CA MET A 133 7.19 -3.70 11.22
C MET A 133 7.12 -3.53 9.69
N HIS A 134 6.55 -4.52 9.00
CA HIS A 134 6.28 -4.49 7.56
C HIS A 134 4.81 -4.83 7.29
N GLY A 135 4.37 -4.74 6.04
CA GLY A 135 3.00 -5.01 5.64
C GLY A 135 2.01 -3.95 6.12
N LYS A 136 0.75 -4.37 6.10
CA LYS A 136 -0.35 -3.76 6.87
C LYS A 136 -0.64 -4.59 8.12
N GLY A 137 -1.34 -4.02 9.10
CA GLY A 137 -1.64 -4.74 10.34
C GLY A 137 -2.57 -3.99 11.27
N ALA A 138 -2.61 -4.43 12.52
CA ALA A 138 -3.47 -3.88 13.57
C ALA A 138 -2.90 -2.58 14.16
N SER A 139 -2.52 -1.62 13.32
CA SER A 139 -2.02 -0.30 13.71
C SER A 139 -2.60 0.80 12.82
N VAL A 140 -2.48 2.06 13.28
CA VAL A 140 -3.00 3.26 12.60
C VAL A 140 -1.88 4.21 12.19
N TYR A 141 -0.70 3.64 11.92
CA TYR A 141 0.45 4.42 11.48
C TYR A 141 0.24 4.98 10.07
N LYS A 142 0.79 6.18 9.84
CA LYS A 142 0.57 6.95 8.61
C LYS A 142 0.97 6.14 7.37
N GLU A 143 2.06 5.39 7.46
CA GLU A 143 2.60 4.52 6.43
C GLU A 143 1.57 3.49 5.91
N GLN A 144 0.61 3.08 6.76
CA GLN A 144 -0.43 2.11 6.40
C GLN A 144 -1.75 2.73 5.95
N ILE A 145 -2.08 3.95 6.42
CA ILE A 145 -3.43 4.53 6.22
C ILE A 145 -3.42 5.75 5.29
N HIS A 146 -2.26 6.30 4.99
CA HIS A 146 -2.11 7.47 4.12
C HIS A 146 -1.79 7.04 2.69
N VAL A 147 -2.85 6.72 1.94
CA VAL A 147 -2.79 6.21 0.57
C VAL A 147 -2.92 7.34 -0.47
N PRO A 148 -2.45 7.12 -1.72
CA PRO A 148 -2.71 8.05 -2.81
C PRO A 148 -4.22 8.20 -3.08
N MET A 149 -4.62 9.41 -3.47
CA MET A 149 -5.94 9.70 -4.04
C MET A 149 -5.74 10.73 -5.14
N ILE A 150 -5.70 10.26 -6.39
CA ILE A 150 -5.48 11.09 -7.57
C ILE A 150 -6.71 10.98 -8.45
N ILE A 151 -7.28 12.12 -8.85
CA ILE A 151 -8.40 12.17 -9.78
C ILE A 151 -8.00 13.03 -10.98
N SER A 152 -7.99 12.41 -12.16
CA SER A 152 -7.89 13.09 -13.44
C SER A 152 -9.29 13.18 -14.03
N HIS A 153 -9.76 14.41 -14.26
CA HIS A 153 -11.09 14.66 -14.78
C HIS A 153 -10.99 15.61 -15.98
N PRO A 154 -11.50 15.24 -17.18
CA PRO A 154 -11.29 16.00 -18.42
C PRO A 154 -11.75 17.47 -18.39
N ALA A 155 -12.76 17.78 -17.58
CA ALA A 155 -13.26 19.15 -17.43
C ALA A 155 -12.37 20.09 -16.58
N TYR A 156 -11.33 19.58 -15.91
CA TYR A 156 -10.47 20.37 -15.03
C TYR A 156 -9.03 20.40 -15.54
N PRO A 157 -8.31 21.53 -15.39
CA PRO A 157 -6.94 21.68 -15.90
C PRO A 157 -5.89 20.86 -15.11
N GLY A 158 -6.29 20.14 -14.06
CA GLY A 158 -5.39 19.36 -13.21
C GLY A 158 -4.47 20.23 -12.33
N ASN A 159 -3.36 19.63 -11.88
CA ASN A 159 -2.30 20.27 -11.08
C ASN A 159 -2.78 20.95 -9.77
N LYS A 160 -3.93 20.53 -9.23
CA LYS A 160 -4.38 20.94 -7.90
C LYS A 160 -3.86 19.98 -6.85
N LYS A 161 -3.49 20.54 -5.69
CA LYS A 161 -3.18 19.78 -4.47
C LYS A 161 -4.20 20.11 -3.41
N CYS A 162 -4.70 19.10 -2.73
CA CYS A 162 -5.65 19.24 -1.64
C CYS A 162 -5.01 18.75 -0.34
N GLN A 163 -5.28 19.44 0.77
CA GLN A 163 -4.87 19.05 2.13
C GLN A 163 -6.08 18.68 3.00
N ALA A 164 -7.27 18.55 2.41
CA ALA A 164 -8.45 18.10 3.13
C ALA A 164 -8.25 16.66 3.59
N LEU A 165 -8.70 16.37 4.82
CA LEU A 165 -8.72 15.00 5.33
C LEU A 165 -9.87 14.24 4.67
N THR A 166 -9.54 13.13 4.02
CA THR A 166 -10.49 12.24 3.35
C THR A 166 -10.30 10.80 3.83
N CYS A 167 -11.29 9.94 3.58
CA CYS A 167 -11.21 8.50 3.83
C CYS A 167 -11.87 7.70 2.70
N HIS A 168 -11.70 6.38 2.69
CA HIS A 168 -12.26 5.52 1.64
C HIS A 168 -13.79 5.55 1.53
N LEU A 169 -14.51 5.91 2.61
CA LEU A 169 -15.96 6.08 2.54
C LEU A 169 -16.38 7.21 1.61
N ASP A 170 -15.49 8.18 1.37
CA ASP A 170 -15.74 9.36 0.56
C ASP A 170 -15.66 9.07 -0.95
N ILE A 171 -15.11 7.91 -1.35
CA ILE A 171 -14.94 7.54 -2.76
C ILE A 171 -16.30 7.40 -3.46
N ALA A 172 -17.21 6.62 -2.89
CA ALA A 172 -18.53 6.40 -3.49
C ALA A 172 -19.33 7.70 -3.70
N PRO A 173 -19.54 8.57 -2.69
CA PRO A 173 -20.23 9.83 -2.89
C PRO A 173 -19.49 10.79 -3.83
N THR A 174 -18.15 10.75 -3.87
CA THR A 174 -17.38 11.55 -4.83
C THR A 174 -17.58 11.07 -6.26
N LEU A 175 -17.50 9.76 -6.53
CA LEU A 175 -17.75 9.20 -7.87
C LEU A 175 -19.15 9.56 -8.39
N VAL A 176 -20.16 9.47 -7.53
CA VAL A 176 -21.53 9.88 -7.87
C VAL A 176 -21.59 11.40 -8.11
N GLY A 177 -20.94 12.21 -7.29
CA GLY A 177 -20.86 13.66 -7.46
C GLY A 177 -20.24 14.07 -8.80
N LEU A 178 -19.18 13.36 -9.23
CA LEU A 178 -18.49 13.62 -10.49
C LEU A 178 -19.33 13.31 -11.74
N THR A 179 -20.46 12.61 -11.62
CA THR A 179 -21.38 12.36 -12.74
C THR A 179 -22.12 13.61 -13.20
N GLY A 180 -22.19 14.66 -12.37
CA GLY A 180 -22.98 15.87 -12.65
C GLY A 180 -24.49 15.65 -12.68
N LEU A 181 -24.99 14.48 -12.25
CA LEU A 181 -26.43 14.21 -12.17
C LEU A 181 -27.11 15.12 -11.12
N PRO A 182 -28.41 15.41 -11.26
CA PRO A 182 -29.16 16.14 -10.23
C PRO A 182 -29.06 15.48 -8.84
N GLU A 183 -29.06 16.30 -7.78
CA GLU A 183 -28.89 15.86 -6.39
C GLU A 183 -29.85 14.73 -5.99
N GLU A 184 -31.11 14.77 -6.44
CA GLU A 184 -32.09 13.72 -6.21
C GLU A 184 -31.62 12.34 -6.72
N LYS A 185 -31.05 12.29 -7.92
CA LYS A 185 -30.49 11.05 -8.50
C LYS A 185 -29.25 10.60 -7.77
N GLN A 186 -28.41 11.54 -7.34
CA GLN A 186 -27.22 11.24 -6.53
C GLN A 186 -27.63 10.61 -5.18
N HIS A 187 -28.61 11.20 -4.50
CA HIS A 187 -29.15 10.69 -3.23
C HIS A 187 -29.77 9.31 -3.40
N GLN A 188 -30.56 9.09 -4.46
CA GLN A 188 -31.12 7.79 -4.77
C GLN A 188 -30.04 6.72 -4.99
N ALA A 189 -28.96 7.06 -5.72
CA ALA A 189 -27.86 6.14 -5.98
C ALA A 189 -27.07 5.79 -4.70
N LEU A 190 -26.83 6.77 -3.84
CA LEU A 190 -26.05 6.59 -2.61
C LEU A 190 -26.85 5.93 -1.49
N GLY A 191 -28.17 6.14 -1.43
CA GLY A 191 -29.00 5.62 -0.35
C GLY A 191 -28.47 6.06 1.02
N ASN A 192 -28.22 5.10 1.91
CA ASN A 192 -27.72 5.36 3.27
C ASN A 192 -26.18 5.26 3.41
N ARG A 193 -25.44 5.19 2.30
CA ARG A 193 -23.97 5.11 2.35
C ARG A 193 -23.38 6.35 3.01
N LYS A 194 -22.37 6.12 3.84
CA LYS A 194 -21.62 7.18 4.54
C LYS A 194 -20.50 7.72 3.64
N GLY A 195 -19.94 8.85 4.06
CA GLY A 195 -18.86 9.56 3.37
C GLY A 195 -19.28 10.95 2.94
N VAL A 196 -18.30 11.74 2.51
CA VAL A 196 -18.45 13.12 2.06
C VAL A 196 -18.08 13.18 0.58
N ASN A 197 -18.94 13.79 -0.23
CA ASN A 197 -18.63 14.08 -1.61
C ASN A 197 -17.61 15.24 -1.66
N PHE A 198 -16.38 14.96 -2.12
CA PHE A 198 -15.33 15.97 -2.28
C PHE A 198 -15.10 16.38 -3.74
N SER A 199 -16.01 16.06 -4.67
CA SER A 199 -15.90 16.46 -6.08
C SER A 199 -15.74 17.97 -6.29
N GLY A 200 -16.28 18.80 -5.37
CA GLY A 200 -16.09 20.25 -5.39
C GLY A 200 -14.67 20.73 -5.06
N LEU A 201 -13.75 19.84 -4.70
CA LEU A 201 -12.34 20.15 -4.45
C LEU A 201 -11.45 20.00 -5.70
N LEU A 202 -11.99 19.43 -6.80
CA LEU A 202 -11.29 19.33 -8.09
C LEU A 202 -11.20 20.68 -8.80
#